data_AF-A0A6J5D7Q2-F1
#
_entry.id   AF-A0A6J5D7Q2-F1
#
_cell.length_a   1.000
_cell.length_b   1.000
_cell.length_c   1.000
_cell.angle_alpha   90.00
_cell.angle_beta   90.00
_cell.angle_gamma   90.00
#
_symmetry.space_group_name_H-M   'P 1'
#
loop_
_entity.id
_entity.type
_entity.pdbx_description
1 polymer ?
#
loop_
_entity_poly.entity_id
_entity_poly.type
_entity_poly.pdbx_seq_one_letter_code
_entity_poly.pdbx_strand_id
1 'polypeptide(L)'
;MKGRLMVLPFAVAVLAWPVAYAQTNVTQMKPVAYKVVDGNKVDNDTYMGWKTWRALACERCHGAKQEGLVGPSLIDAFKTIDKNEFHRTVFGGRIDKGMPDFSSSQMMQKNWENLYSYLKGRSDGKINPGDLQPIDK
;
A
#
# COMPACT_ATOMS: atom_id res chain seq x y z
N MET A 1 -54.45 56.96 -33.65
CA MET A 1 -53.71 56.79 -32.38
C MET A 1 -53.62 55.31 -32.02
N LYS A 2 -52.56 54.60 -32.41
CA LYS A 2 -52.19 53.28 -31.86
C LYS A 2 -50.66 53.19 -31.92
N GLY A 3 -50.03 53.38 -30.76
CA GLY A 3 -48.57 53.41 -30.61
C GLY A 3 -47.96 52.04 -30.88
N ARG A 4 -46.88 52.02 -31.66
CA ARG A 4 -45.99 50.87 -31.76
C ARG A 4 -45.10 50.87 -30.53
N LEU A 5 -45.39 49.97 -29.61
CA LEU A 5 -44.55 49.70 -28.45
C LEU A 5 -43.34 48.88 -28.93
N MET A 6 -42.17 49.51 -28.87
CA MET A 6 -40.87 48.95 -29.22
C MET A 6 -40.43 48.04 -28.07
N VAL A 7 -40.39 46.73 -28.28
CA VAL A 7 -39.88 45.76 -27.29
C VAL A 7 -38.42 45.50 -27.61
N LEU A 8 -37.51 46.08 -26.83
CA LEU A 8 -36.09 45.72 -26.84
C LEU A 8 -35.89 44.37 -26.14
N PRO A 9 -35.06 43.44 -26.67
CA PRO A 9 -34.73 42.23 -25.94
C PRO A 9 -33.68 42.55 -24.86
N PHE A 10 -34.03 42.27 -23.61
CA PHE A 10 -33.09 42.21 -22.50
C PHE A 10 -32.12 41.03 -22.75
N ALA A 11 -30.86 41.34 -23.05
CA ALA A 11 -29.80 40.35 -23.07
C ALA A 11 -29.39 40.01 -21.62
N VAL A 12 -29.82 38.86 -21.13
CA VAL A 12 -29.37 38.31 -19.84
C VAL A 12 -28.00 37.67 -20.05
N ALA A 13 -26.95 38.38 -19.65
CA ALA A 13 -25.60 37.82 -19.59
C ALA A 13 -25.50 36.86 -18.38
N VAL A 14 -25.57 35.56 -18.65
CA VAL A 14 -25.31 34.50 -17.66
C VAL A 14 -23.79 34.43 -17.46
N LEU A 15 -23.29 35.05 -16.40
CA LEU A 15 -21.91 34.88 -15.95
C LEU A 15 -21.77 33.49 -15.34
N ALA A 16 -21.25 32.54 -16.12
CA ALA A 16 -20.89 31.22 -15.63
C ALA A 16 -19.67 31.34 -14.70
N TRP A 17 -19.89 31.22 -13.39
CA TRP A 17 -18.79 31.02 -12.45
C TRP A 17 -18.25 29.60 -12.60
N PRO A 18 -16.93 29.42 -12.77
CA PRO A 18 -16.34 28.09 -12.70
C PRO A 18 -16.48 27.60 -11.26
N VAL A 19 -17.29 26.58 -11.06
CA VAL A 19 -17.31 25.79 -9.83
C VAL A 19 -15.93 25.16 -9.69
N ALA A 20 -15.10 25.73 -8.83
CA ALA A 20 -13.82 25.14 -8.45
C ALA A 20 -14.13 23.85 -7.67
N TYR A 21 -14.12 22.72 -8.36
CA TYR A 21 -14.09 21.41 -7.71
C TYR A 21 -12.79 21.35 -6.91
N ALA A 22 -12.92 21.27 -5.59
CA ALA A 22 -11.81 20.98 -4.71
C ALA A 22 -11.21 19.64 -5.13
N GLN A 23 -10.04 19.68 -5.78
CA GLN A 23 -9.24 18.50 -6.02
C GLN A 23 -8.79 17.99 -4.65
N THR A 24 -9.40 16.90 -4.19
CA THR A 24 -8.85 16.12 -3.09
C THR A 24 -7.45 15.71 -3.51
N ASN A 25 -6.44 16.27 -2.85
CA ASN A 25 -5.08 15.77 -2.92
C ASN A 25 -5.09 14.39 -2.28
N VAL A 26 -5.47 13.38 -3.06
CA VAL A 26 -5.03 12.01 -2.83
C VAL A 26 -3.52 12.10 -2.89
N THR A 27 -2.89 12.12 -1.72
CA THR A 27 -1.44 11.95 -1.59
C THR A 27 -1.11 10.78 -2.49
N GLN A 28 -0.43 11.03 -3.60
CA GLN A 28 -0.01 10.02 -4.56
C GLN A 28 0.78 8.99 -3.74
N MET A 29 0.13 7.87 -3.38
CA MET A 29 0.80 6.77 -2.71
C MET A 29 1.90 6.37 -3.67
N LYS A 30 3.16 6.63 -3.29
CA LYS A 30 4.31 6.18 -4.06
C LYS A 30 4.07 4.70 -4.39
N PRO A 31 4.15 4.31 -5.68
CA PRO A 31 4.04 2.90 -6.06
C PRO A 31 4.95 2.08 -5.15
N VAL A 32 4.46 0.93 -4.70
CA VAL A 32 5.25 0.02 -3.87
C VAL A 32 6.43 -0.42 -4.72
N ALA A 33 7.58 0.18 -4.45
CA ALA A 33 8.78 -0.02 -5.23
C ALA A 33 9.65 -1.01 -4.47
N TYR A 34 9.86 -2.17 -5.09
CA TYR A 34 10.96 -3.06 -4.77
C TYR A 34 11.82 -3.20 -6.02
N LYS A 35 13.14 -3.25 -5.85
CA LYS A 35 14.11 -3.56 -6.89
C LYS A 35 14.72 -4.91 -6.55
N VAL A 36 14.79 -5.79 -7.54
CA VAL A 36 15.36 -7.12 -7.39
C VAL A 36 16.35 -7.40 -8.51
N VAL A 37 17.49 -7.99 -8.15
CA VAL A 37 18.52 -8.50 -9.05
C VAL A 37 18.76 -9.97 -8.67
N ASP A 38 18.83 -10.84 -9.68
CA ASP A 38 19.06 -12.29 -9.50
C ASP A 38 18.10 -12.98 -8.51
N GLY A 39 16.90 -12.43 -8.33
CA GLY A 39 15.84 -12.97 -7.46
C GLY A 39 16.07 -12.85 -5.95
N ASN A 40 17.30 -12.63 -5.47
CA ASN A 40 17.63 -12.57 -4.04
C ASN A 40 18.45 -11.34 -3.60
N LYS A 41 18.90 -10.50 -4.55
CA LYS A 41 19.51 -9.21 -4.21
C LYS A 41 18.45 -8.13 -4.34
N VAL A 42 18.23 -7.35 -3.29
CA VAL A 42 17.15 -6.36 -3.25
C VAL A 42 17.66 -4.98 -2.83
N ASP A 43 16.88 -3.93 -3.09
CA ASP A 43 17.19 -2.61 -2.51
C ASP A 43 17.18 -2.65 -0.97
N ASN A 44 17.75 -1.62 -0.36
CA ASN A 44 17.91 -1.57 1.09
C ASN A 44 16.57 -1.57 1.84
N ASP A 45 15.53 -0.92 1.32
CA ASP A 45 14.21 -0.86 1.97
C ASP A 45 13.56 -2.26 1.98
N THR A 46 13.53 -2.93 0.84
CA THR A 46 13.07 -4.31 0.71
C THR A 46 13.89 -5.25 1.61
N TYR A 47 15.21 -5.05 1.70
CA TYR A 47 16.07 -5.82 2.62
C TYR A 47 15.71 -5.58 4.09
N MET A 48 15.41 -4.34 4.48
CA MET A 48 14.91 -4.01 5.82
C MET A 48 13.55 -4.68 6.09
N GLY A 49 12.69 -4.80 5.06
CA GLY A 49 11.44 -5.55 5.13
C GLY A 49 11.65 -7.02 5.43
N TRP A 50 12.57 -7.68 4.72
CA TRP A 50 12.96 -9.06 4.98
C TRP A 50 13.55 -9.25 6.39
N LYS A 51 14.37 -8.30 6.88
CA LYS A 51 14.87 -8.34 8.27
C LYS A 51 13.74 -8.19 9.28
N THR A 52 12.73 -7.36 8.99
CA THR A 52 11.55 -7.17 9.84
C THR A 52 10.74 -8.46 9.93
N TRP A 53 10.49 -9.11 8.80
CA TRP A 53 9.83 -10.42 8.71
C TRP A 53 10.49 -11.44 9.65
N ARG A 54 11.82 -11.56 9.59
CA ARG A 54 12.59 -12.50 10.43
C ARG A 54 12.60 -12.10 11.90
N ALA A 55 12.80 -10.82 12.19
CA ALA A 55 12.91 -10.32 13.56
C ALA A 55 11.59 -10.49 14.34
N LEU A 56 10.45 -10.36 13.66
CA LEU A 56 9.12 -10.52 14.26
C LEU A 56 8.57 -11.95 14.14
N ALA A 57 9.38 -12.88 13.64
CA ALA A 57 9.08 -14.30 13.53
C ALA A 57 7.74 -14.61 12.83
N CYS A 58 7.43 -13.84 11.79
CA CYS A 58 6.18 -13.96 11.05
C CYS A 58 6.03 -15.35 10.38
N GLU A 59 7.16 -16.03 10.11
CA GLU A 59 7.19 -17.37 9.53
C GLU A 59 6.54 -18.44 10.40
N ARG A 60 6.48 -18.24 11.72
CA ARG A 60 5.88 -19.21 12.65
C ARG A 60 4.40 -19.46 12.35
N CYS A 61 3.72 -18.47 11.77
CA CYS A 61 2.32 -18.59 11.39
C CYS A 61 2.16 -18.67 9.88
N HIS A 62 2.93 -17.91 9.11
CA HIS A 62 2.72 -17.74 7.67
C HIS A 62 3.66 -18.59 6.80
N GLY A 63 4.46 -19.46 7.39
CA GLY A 63 5.38 -20.34 6.69
C GLY A 63 6.70 -19.66 6.33
N ALA A 64 7.80 -20.43 6.30
CA ALA A 64 9.15 -19.91 6.02
C ALA A 64 9.27 -19.27 4.62
N LYS A 65 8.51 -19.78 3.65
CA LYS A 65 8.44 -19.26 2.28
C LYS A 65 7.16 -18.44 2.04
N GLN A 66 6.46 -18.02 3.10
CA GLN A 66 5.25 -17.19 3.04
C GLN A 66 4.04 -17.87 2.36
N GLU A 67 4.10 -19.20 2.22
CA GLU A 67 3.11 -20.06 1.59
C GLU A 67 1.90 -20.37 2.48
N GLY A 68 1.93 -19.95 3.75
CA GLY A 68 0.92 -20.25 4.75
C GLY A 68 1.29 -21.47 5.60
N LEU A 69 0.79 -21.49 6.83
CA LEU A 69 0.91 -22.62 7.76
C LEU A 69 -0.33 -22.63 8.66
N VAL A 70 -0.22 -22.03 9.86
CA VAL A 70 -1.36 -21.79 10.75
C VAL A 70 -2.15 -20.57 10.28
N GLY A 71 -1.43 -19.54 9.84
CA GLY A 71 -1.96 -18.37 9.16
C GLY A 71 -2.00 -18.55 7.64
N PRO A 72 -2.74 -17.69 6.93
CA PRO A 72 -2.91 -17.79 5.48
C PRO A 72 -1.60 -17.57 4.71
N SER A 73 -1.59 -18.05 3.46
CA SER A 73 -0.58 -17.71 2.45
C SER A 73 -0.51 -16.20 2.25
N LEU A 74 0.66 -15.61 2.53
CA LEU A 74 0.90 -14.19 2.24
C LEU A 74 1.23 -13.98 0.76
N ILE A 75 1.73 -15.00 0.08
CA ILE A 75 1.88 -14.99 -1.38
C ILE A 75 0.51 -14.75 -2.04
N ASP A 76 -0.54 -15.42 -1.57
CA ASP A 76 -1.87 -15.27 -2.15
C ASP A 76 -2.59 -14.04 -1.63
N ALA A 77 -2.48 -13.71 -0.33
CA ALA A 77 -3.15 -12.55 0.26
C ALA A 77 -2.75 -11.23 -0.42
N PHE A 78 -1.46 -11.04 -0.73
CA PHE A 78 -0.92 -9.83 -1.38
C PHE A 78 -1.29 -9.69 -2.87
N LYS A 79 -2.06 -10.63 -3.43
CA LYS A 79 -2.72 -10.45 -4.72
C LYS A 79 -3.94 -9.54 -4.61
N THR A 80 -4.54 -9.42 -3.42
CA THR A 80 -5.80 -8.69 -3.22
C THR A 80 -5.72 -7.62 -2.14
N ILE A 81 -4.87 -7.77 -1.11
CA ILE A 81 -4.72 -6.75 -0.08
C ILE A 81 -3.84 -5.59 -0.58
N ASP A 82 -4.21 -4.38 -0.20
CA ASP A 82 -3.43 -3.18 -0.46
C ASP A 82 -2.62 -2.76 0.78
N LYS A 83 -1.85 -1.67 0.65
CA LYS A 83 -1.00 -1.12 1.72
C LYS A 83 -1.80 -0.71 2.95
N ASN A 84 -3.04 -0.23 2.77
CA ASN A 84 -3.90 0.23 3.87
C ASN A 84 -4.47 -0.95 4.66
N GLU A 85 -4.97 -1.98 3.97
CA GLU A 85 -5.43 -3.23 4.60
C GLU A 85 -4.29 -3.94 5.32
N PHE A 86 -3.09 -3.96 4.71
CA PHE A 86 -1.91 -4.50 5.38
C PHE A 86 -1.59 -3.74 6.67
N HIS A 87 -1.48 -2.41 6.61
CA HIS A 87 -1.19 -1.60 7.79
C HIS A 87 -2.24 -1.82 8.89
N ARG A 88 -3.54 -1.74 8.55
CA ARG A 88 -4.63 -2.01 9.50
C ARG A 88 -4.52 -3.41 10.11
N THR A 89 -4.20 -4.42 9.31
CA THR A 89 -4.07 -5.81 9.78
C THR A 89 -2.89 -5.98 10.74
N VAL A 90 -1.72 -5.40 10.47
CA VAL A 90 -0.54 -5.58 11.33
C VAL A 90 -0.53 -4.66 12.55
N PHE A 91 -1.21 -3.51 12.52
CA PHE A 91 -1.36 -2.58 13.66
C PHE A 91 -2.65 -2.76 14.46
N GLY A 92 -3.52 -3.68 14.06
CA GLY A 92 -4.68 -4.11 14.85
C GLY A 92 -4.64 -5.58 15.23
N GLY A 93 -3.79 -6.37 14.57
CA GLY A 93 -3.77 -7.82 14.67
C GLY A 93 -5.08 -8.46 14.16
N ARG A 94 -5.18 -9.77 14.38
CA ARG A 94 -6.42 -10.55 14.30
C ARG A 94 -6.43 -11.47 15.52
N ILE A 95 -6.66 -10.87 16.68
CA ILE A 95 -6.43 -11.49 18.00
C ILE A 95 -7.28 -12.76 18.19
N ASP A 96 -8.53 -12.72 17.71
CA ASP A 96 -9.45 -13.86 17.68
C ASP A 96 -8.90 -15.04 16.84
N LYS A 97 -8.02 -14.76 15.88
CA LYS A 97 -7.34 -15.74 15.02
C LYS A 97 -5.89 -15.98 15.41
N GLY A 98 -5.43 -15.44 16.54
CA GLY A 98 -4.08 -15.60 17.05
C GLY A 98 -2.99 -14.76 16.36
N MET A 99 -3.33 -13.86 15.44
CA MET A 99 -2.37 -12.90 14.88
C MET A 99 -2.20 -11.72 15.84
N PRO A 100 -1.00 -11.49 16.42
CA PRO A 100 -0.78 -10.40 17.37
C PRO A 100 -0.94 -9.02 16.74
N ASP A 101 -1.23 -8.02 17.58
CA ASP A 101 -1.05 -6.61 17.23
C ASP A 101 0.44 -6.22 17.37
N PHE A 102 1.02 -5.63 16.33
CA PHE A 102 2.40 -5.17 16.28
C PHE A 102 2.55 -3.64 16.46
N SER A 103 1.49 -2.92 16.79
CA SER A 103 1.49 -1.45 16.95
C SER A 103 2.55 -0.93 17.94
N SER A 104 2.83 -1.68 19.00
CA SER A 104 3.84 -1.35 20.02
C SER A 104 5.28 -1.70 19.62
N SER A 105 5.48 -2.44 18.52
CA SER A 105 6.82 -2.84 18.05
C SER A 105 7.52 -1.70 17.34
N GLN A 106 8.64 -1.21 17.90
CA GLN A 106 9.47 -0.20 17.23
C GLN A 106 9.99 -0.68 15.87
N MET A 107 10.27 -1.98 15.72
CA MET A 107 10.71 -2.56 14.46
C MET A 107 9.59 -2.45 13.41
N MET A 108 8.34 -2.75 13.80
CA MET A 108 7.18 -2.62 12.92
C MET A 108 6.91 -1.15 12.56
N GLN A 109 6.86 -0.25 13.54
CA GLN A 109 6.62 1.18 13.31
C GLN A 109 7.60 1.78 12.30
N LYS A 110 8.87 1.39 12.36
CA LYS A 110 9.91 1.88 11.45
C LYS A 110 9.89 1.23 10.06
N ASN A 111 9.41 -0.01 9.94
CA ASN A 111 9.65 -0.83 8.75
C ASN A 111 8.39 -1.45 8.14
N TRP A 112 7.18 -1.10 8.57
CA TRP A 112 5.97 -1.76 8.05
C TRP A 112 5.83 -1.57 6.53
N GLU A 113 6.20 -0.40 5.98
CA GLU A 113 6.18 -0.17 4.54
C GLU A 113 7.22 -1.03 3.81
N ASN A 114 8.40 -1.16 4.40
CA ASN A 114 9.48 -2.01 3.91
C ASN A 114 9.07 -3.48 3.91
N LEU A 115 8.41 -3.93 4.97
CA LEU A 115 7.83 -5.26 5.09
C LEU A 115 6.74 -5.50 4.02
N TYR A 116 5.89 -4.49 3.77
CA TYR A 116 4.94 -4.55 2.67
C TYR A 116 5.64 -4.72 1.32
N SER A 117 6.67 -3.93 1.01
CA SER A 117 7.44 -4.05 -0.24
C SER A 117 8.05 -5.43 -0.41
N TYR A 118 8.66 -5.98 0.65
CA TYR A 118 9.20 -7.35 0.64
C TYR A 118 8.12 -8.39 0.36
N LEU A 119 7.01 -8.40 1.11
CA LEU A 119 5.94 -9.38 0.93
C LEU A 119 5.23 -9.22 -0.42
N LYS A 120 5.10 -8.00 -0.93
CA LYS A 120 4.57 -7.74 -2.27
C LYS A 120 5.49 -8.30 -3.35
N GLY A 121 6.80 -8.08 -3.26
CA GLY A 121 7.78 -8.68 -4.17
C GLY A 121 7.79 -10.22 -4.13
N ARG A 122 7.51 -10.83 -2.97
CA ARG A 122 7.28 -12.28 -2.85
C ARG A 122 6.00 -12.73 -3.54
N SER A 123 4.90 -12.03 -3.32
CA SER A 123 3.60 -12.33 -3.94
C SER A 123 3.62 -12.19 -5.46
N ASP A 124 4.33 -11.19 -5.98
CA ASP A 124 4.52 -10.94 -7.41
C ASP A 124 5.51 -11.92 -8.07
N GLY A 125 6.10 -12.85 -7.30
CA GLY A 125 7.06 -13.84 -7.79
C GLY A 125 8.38 -13.23 -8.25
N LYS A 126 8.72 -12.02 -7.80
CA LYS A 126 9.96 -11.31 -8.18
C LYS A 126 11.10 -11.57 -7.20
N ILE A 127 10.77 -11.83 -5.94
CA ILE A 127 11.75 -12.16 -4.89
C ILE A 127 11.59 -13.66 -4.57
N ASN A 128 12.71 -14.38 -4.56
CA ASN A 128 12.76 -15.80 -4.21
C ASN A 128 12.69 -16.01 -2.68
N PRO A 129 12.30 -17.21 -2.22
CA PRO A 129 12.40 -17.58 -0.81
C PRO A 129 13.83 -17.68 -0.32
N GLY A 130 14.00 -17.46 0.99
CA GLY A 130 15.25 -17.68 1.71
C GLY A 130 15.94 -16.39 2.11
N ASP A 131 17.26 -16.44 2.13
CA ASP A 131 18.09 -15.32 2.55
C ASP A 131 18.26 -14.30 1.41
N LEU A 132 18.13 -13.02 1.77
CA LEU A 132 18.32 -11.91 0.85
C LEU A 132 19.66 -11.19 1.10
N GLN A 133 20.10 -10.46 0.09
CA GLN A 133 21.25 -9.57 0.17
C GLN A 133 20.86 -8.17 -0.33
N PRO A 134 21.44 -7.08 0.20
CA PRO A 134 21.29 -5.77 -0.43
C PRO A 134 22.07 -5.71 -1.75
N ILE A 135 21.57 -4.95 -2.73
CA ILE A 135 22.23 -4.74 -4.04
C ILE A 135 23.55 -3.98 -3.89
N ASP A 136 23.59 -2.96 -3.04
CA ASP A 136 24.71 -2.00 -2.97
C ASP A 136 25.79 -2.39 -1.94
N LYS A 137 26.12 -3.68 -1.85
CA LYS A 137 27.04 -4.21 -0.84
C LYS A 137 28.50 -4.15 -1.27
#